data_AF-V4Y7Z1-F1
#
_entry.id   AF-V4Y7Z1-F1
#
_cell.length_a   1.000
_cell.length_b   1.000
_cell.length_c   1.000
_cell.angle_alpha   90.00
_cell.angle_beta   90.00
_cell.angle_gamma   90.00
#
_symmetry.space_group_name_H-M   'P 1'
#
loop_
_entity.id
_entity.type
_entity.pdbx_description
1 polymer ?
#
loop_
_entity_poly.entity_id
_entity_poly.type
_entity_poly.pdbx_seq_one_letter_code
_entity_poly.pdbx_strand_id
1 'polypeptide(L)'
;MAQTDIETAADPDHLTEVLPEAPGPWQRTDENGGIVEYRIAGGDGVCAAAKLLIRPDVLGEHAARIDRKQGCKNAGTDRFENLDALVETVNTELEHAPADGS
;
A
#
# COMPACT_ATOMS: atom_id res chain seq x y z
N MET A 1 -30.26 6.76 -11.05
CA MET A 1 -29.86 6.03 -9.82
C MET A 1 -28.34 5.94 -9.87
N ALA A 2 -27.67 6.41 -8.81
CA ALA A 2 -26.23 6.58 -8.58
C ALA A 2 -25.26 6.35 -9.76
N GLN A 3 -24.94 7.42 -10.48
CA GLN A 3 -23.66 7.54 -11.16
C GLN A 3 -22.81 8.40 -10.23
N THR A 4 -22.17 7.75 -9.25
CA THR A 4 -21.15 8.43 -8.45
C THR A 4 -19.91 8.45 -9.30
N ASP A 5 -19.51 9.66 -9.64
CA ASP A 5 -18.24 10.03 -10.25
C ASP A 5 -17.09 9.39 -9.45
N ILE A 6 -16.67 8.21 -9.91
CA ILE A 6 -15.39 7.55 -9.60
C ILE A 6 -14.51 7.78 -10.84
N GLU A 7 -14.50 8.98 -11.43
CA GLU A 7 -13.84 9.16 -12.74
C GLU A 7 -12.32 8.92 -12.69
N THR A 8 -11.70 8.92 -11.49
CA THR A 8 -10.25 8.71 -11.35
C THR A 8 -9.82 7.61 -10.38
N ALA A 9 -10.60 7.28 -9.34
CA ALA A 9 -10.17 6.31 -8.35
C ALA A 9 -10.13 4.90 -8.94
N ALA A 10 -9.03 4.17 -8.66
CA ALA A 10 -8.85 2.83 -9.19
C ALA A 10 -9.92 1.87 -8.66
N ASP A 11 -10.34 0.94 -9.52
CA ASP A 11 -11.22 -0.14 -9.11
C ASP A 11 -10.55 -0.97 -7.99
N PRO A 12 -11.23 -1.23 -6.86
CA PRO A 12 -10.63 -1.88 -5.70
C PRO A 12 -10.21 -3.33 -5.96
N ASP A 13 -10.97 -4.05 -6.80
CA ASP A 13 -10.69 -5.44 -7.15
C ASP A 13 -9.45 -5.46 -8.05
N HIS A 14 -9.46 -4.61 -9.09
CA HIS A 14 -8.34 -4.48 -10.01
C HIS A 14 -7.04 -4.04 -9.31
N LEU A 15 -7.10 -3.10 -8.38
CA LEU A 15 -5.95 -2.68 -7.57
C LEU A 15 -5.33 -3.87 -6.81
N THR A 16 -6.17 -4.74 -6.26
CA THR A 16 -5.69 -5.92 -5.54
C THR A 16 -5.06 -6.94 -6.49
N GLU A 17 -5.61 -7.10 -7.70
CA GLU A 17 -5.08 -8.01 -8.72
C GLU A 17 -3.72 -7.57 -9.28
N VAL A 18 -3.49 -6.27 -9.51
CA VAL A 18 -2.24 -5.77 -10.10
C VAL A 18 -1.09 -5.69 -9.11
N LEU A 19 -1.39 -5.64 -7.81
CA LEU A 19 -0.38 -5.53 -6.77
C LEU A 19 0.41 -6.84 -6.62
N PRO A 20 1.75 -6.77 -6.42
CA PRO A 20 2.59 -7.95 -6.33
C PRO A 20 2.33 -8.73 -5.03
N GLU A 21 2.63 -10.03 -5.01
CA GLU A 21 2.62 -10.77 -3.75
C GLU A 21 3.70 -10.25 -2.78
N ALA A 22 3.52 -10.44 -1.48
CA ALA A 22 4.50 -10.01 -0.49
C ALA A 22 5.81 -10.83 -0.62
N PRO A 23 6.97 -10.20 -0.87
CA PRO A 23 8.23 -10.91 -0.90
C PRO A 23 8.82 -11.08 0.52
N GLY A 24 9.57 -12.17 0.73
CA GLY A 24 10.40 -12.35 1.92
C GLY A 24 9.61 -12.26 3.25
N PRO A 25 10.01 -11.38 4.19
CA PRO A 25 9.37 -11.26 5.50
C PRO A 25 8.08 -10.41 5.49
N TRP A 26 7.72 -9.82 4.36
CA TRP A 26 6.48 -9.06 4.27
C TRP A 26 5.28 -10.00 4.39
N GLN A 27 4.28 -9.56 5.14
CA GLN A 27 2.96 -10.17 5.14
C GLN A 27 2.00 -9.25 4.39
N ARG A 28 1.39 -9.77 3.32
CA ARG A 28 0.29 -9.12 2.60
C ARG A 28 -1.04 -9.50 3.26
N THR A 29 -1.89 -8.51 3.48
CA THR A 29 -3.29 -8.67 3.88
C THR A 29 -4.15 -7.87 2.93
N ASP A 30 -5.07 -8.53 2.25
CA ASP A 30 -6.17 -7.90 1.53
C ASP A 30 -7.35 -7.64 2.47
N GLU A 31 -7.74 -6.38 2.58
CA GLU A 31 -8.93 -5.94 3.29
C GLU A 31 -10.03 -5.58 2.29
N ASN A 32 -11.28 -5.82 2.68
CA ASN A 32 -12.45 -5.56 1.84
C ASN A 32 -12.51 -4.08 1.39
N GLY A 33 -12.75 -3.86 0.10
CA GLY A 33 -12.75 -2.51 -0.51
C GLY A 33 -11.43 -2.10 -1.17
N GLY A 34 -10.58 -3.07 -1.56
CA GLY A 34 -9.35 -2.85 -2.32
C GLY A 34 -8.22 -2.26 -1.48
N ILE A 35 -8.26 -2.48 -0.17
CA ILE A 35 -7.21 -2.02 0.72
C ILE A 35 -6.22 -3.16 0.85
N VAL A 36 -4.97 -2.94 0.47
CA VAL A 36 -3.91 -3.95 0.58
C VAL A 36 -2.87 -3.44 1.57
N GLU A 37 -2.62 -4.21 2.61
CA GLU A 37 -1.60 -3.93 3.61
C GLU A 37 -0.41 -4.87 3.44
N TYR A 38 0.79 -4.32 3.32
CA TYR A 38 2.04 -5.05 3.52
C TYR A 38 2.63 -4.66 4.86
N ARG A 39 2.97 -5.63 5.70
CA ARG A 39 3.59 -5.38 7.00
C ARG A 39 4.76 -6.30 7.26
N ILE A 40 5.79 -5.78 7.91
CA ILE A 40 6.86 -6.55 8.57
C ILE A 40 6.70 -6.30 10.06
N ALA A 41 6.50 -7.37 10.84
CA ALA A 41 6.47 -7.26 12.29
C ALA A 41 7.85 -6.81 12.81
N GLY A 42 7.89 -5.79 13.68
CA GLY A 42 9.14 -5.40 14.33
C GLY A 42 9.45 -6.31 15.52
N GLY A 43 10.72 -6.39 15.91
CA GLY A 43 11.21 -7.32 16.94
C GLY A 43 10.59 -7.14 18.34
N ASP A 44 10.02 -5.97 18.64
CA ASP A 44 9.34 -5.68 19.92
C ASP A 44 7.84 -6.06 19.91
N GLY A 45 7.28 -6.39 18.74
CA GLY A 45 5.86 -6.75 18.58
C GLY A 45 4.86 -5.60 18.72
N VAL A 46 5.26 -4.46 19.31
CA VAL A 46 4.43 -3.25 19.45
C VAL A 46 4.43 -2.41 18.17
N CYS A 47 5.56 -2.32 17.49
CA CYS A 47 5.70 -1.55 16.26
C CYS A 47 6.11 -2.44 15.09
N ALA A 48 5.51 -2.21 13.91
CA ALA A 48 5.93 -2.85 12.67
C ALA A 48 7.28 -2.28 12.24
N ALA A 49 8.24 -3.11 11.83
CA ALA A 49 9.50 -2.62 11.27
C ALA A 49 9.23 -1.75 10.04
N ALA A 50 8.35 -2.24 9.16
CA ALA A 50 7.79 -1.48 8.05
C ALA A 50 6.34 -1.87 7.80
N LYS A 51 5.54 -0.92 7.31
CA LYS A 51 4.17 -1.14 6.87
C LYS A 51 3.86 -0.23 5.69
N LEU A 52 3.26 -0.79 4.65
CA LEU A 52 2.73 -0.11 3.48
C LEU A 52 1.24 -0.38 3.42
N LEU A 53 0.43 0.67 3.47
CA LEU A 53 -1.02 0.57 3.31
C LEU A 53 -1.42 1.19 1.99
N ILE A 54 -1.82 0.35 1.05
CA ILE A 54 -2.27 0.73 -0.28
C ILE A 54 -3.79 0.74 -0.27
N ARG A 55 -4.38 1.79 -0.82
CA ARG A 55 -5.83 1.87 -0.95
C ARG A 55 -6.23 2.77 -2.12
N PRO A 56 -7.39 2.52 -2.75
CA PRO A 56 -7.92 3.40 -3.76
C PRO A 56 -8.26 4.76 -3.11
N ASP A 57 -8.00 5.83 -3.85
CA ASP A 57 -8.23 7.20 -3.37
C ASP A 57 -9.67 7.63 -3.65
N VAL A 58 -10.63 6.85 -3.13
CA VAL A 58 -12.08 7.03 -3.35
C VAL A 58 -12.65 8.36 -2.87
N LEU A 59 -11.86 9.15 -2.13
CA LEU A 59 -12.24 10.46 -1.60
C LEU A 59 -11.46 11.61 -2.23
N GLY A 60 -10.50 11.34 -3.12
CA GLY A 60 -9.69 12.36 -3.77
C GLY A 60 -9.69 12.23 -5.28
N GLU A 61 -8.83 13.03 -5.92
CA GLU A 61 -8.72 13.13 -7.37
C GLU A 61 -7.71 12.15 -7.99
N HIS A 62 -7.13 11.27 -7.17
CA HIS A 62 -6.09 10.33 -7.60
C HIS A 62 -6.64 8.90 -7.77
N ALA A 63 -5.87 8.03 -8.41
CA ALA A 63 -6.23 6.62 -8.55
C ALA A 63 -6.12 5.87 -7.21
N ALA A 64 -4.99 6.04 -6.53
CA ALA A 64 -4.71 5.34 -5.29
C ALA A 64 -3.61 6.06 -4.48
N ARG A 65 -3.46 5.63 -3.22
CA ARG A 65 -2.44 6.17 -2.32
C ARG A 65 -1.75 5.06 -1.54
N ILE A 66 -0.50 5.34 -1.17
CA ILE A 66 0.33 4.48 -0.33
C ILE A 66 0.64 5.25 0.94
N ASP A 67 0.23 4.73 2.10
CA ASP A 67 0.66 5.21 3.41
C ASP A 67 1.80 4.34 3.92
N ARG A 68 2.94 4.98 4.18
CA ARG A 68 4.19 4.32 4.57
C ARG A 68 4.43 4.55 6.06
N LYS A 69 4.72 3.47 6.77
CA LYS A 69 5.09 3.46 8.18
C LYS A 69 6.39 2.69 8.36
N GLN A 70 7.27 3.23 9.18
CA GLN A 70 8.52 2.60 9.57
C GLN A 70 8.66 2.69 11.08
N GLY A 71 8.75 1.54 11.76
CA GLY A 71 8.63 1.49 13.21
C GLY A 71 7.30 2.08 13.70
N CYS A 72 7.36 2.87 14.75
CA CYS A 72 6.21 3.55 15.33
C CYS A 72 5.89 4.90 14.65
N LYS A 73 6.53 5.22 13.52
CA LYS A 73 6.41 6.54 12.86
C LYS A 73 5.80 6.41 11.46
N ASN A 74 5.04 7.42 11.08
CA ASN A 74 4.63 7.61 9.69
C ASN A 74 5.86 8.08 8.89
N ALA A 75 6.23 7.32 7.87
CA ALA A 75 7.34 7.62 6.98
C ALA A 75 6.92 8.51 5.81
N GLY A 76 5.63 8.52 5.45
CA GLY A 76 5.10 9.40 4.42
C GLY A 76 3.80 8.87 3.83
N THR A 77 3.15 9.67 3.01
CA THR A 77 2.00 9.25 2.20
C THR A 77 2.19 9.76 0.79
N ASP A 78 2.11 8.85 -0.18
CA ASP A 78 2.26 9.15 -1.60
C ASP A 78 0.94 8.89 -2.31
N ARG A 79 0.61 9.73 -3.30
CA ARG A 79 -0.60 9.63 -4.09
C ARG A 79 -0.24 9.44 -5.55
N PHE A 80 -0.99 8.59 -6.22
CA PHE A 80 -0.71 8.15 -7.58
C PHE A 80 -1.93 8.36 -8.46
N GLU A 81 -1.71 8.99 -9.60
CA GLU A 81 -2.74 9.21 -10.62
C GLU A 81 -2.97 7.96 -11.47
N ASN A 82 -2.04 6.98 -11.44
CA ASN A 82 -2.07 5.76 -12.25
C ASN A 82 -1.60 4.55 -11.43
N LEU A 83 -2.12 3.37 -11.77
CA LEU A 83 -1.80 2.11 -11.08
C LEU A 83 -0.38 1.61 -11.39
N ASP A 84 0.12 1.76 -12.61
CA ASP A 84 1.45 1.29 -13.00
C ASP A 84 2.56 1.92 -12.12
N ALA A 85 2.52 3.25 -11.96
CA ALA A 85 3.46 3.98 -11.10
C ALA A 85 3.36 3.59 -9.63
N LEU A 86 2.14 3.26 -9.18
CA LEU A 86 1.91 2.74 -7.84
C LEU A 86 2.52 1.35 -7.68
N VAL A 87 2.32 0.45 -8.64
CA VAL A 87 2.85 -0.92 -8.60
C VAL A 87 4.38 -0.90 -8.63
N GLU A 88 5.00 -0.10 -9.48
CA GLU A 88 6.47 0.10 -9.48
C GLU A 88 6.98 0.59 -8.14
N THR A 89 6.29 1.57 -7.53
CA THR A 89 6.69 2.11 -6.23
C THR A 89 6.53 1.06 -5.13
N VAL A 90 5.42 0.31 -5.11
CA VAL A 90 5.21 -0.78 -4.15
C VAL A 90 6.31 -1.82 -4.30
N ASN A 91 6.62 -2.24 -5.53
CA ASN A 91 7.68 -3.22 -5.77
C ASN A 91 9.02 -2.71 -5.23
N THR A 92 9.37 -1.46 -5.55
CA THR A 92 10.58 -0.81 -5.05
C THR A 92 10.63 -0.80 -3.53
N GLU A 93 9.56 -0.39 -2.85
CA GLU A 93 9.52 -0.34 -1.37
C GLU A 93 9.57 -1.73 -0.73
N LEU A 94 8.96 -2.73 -1.38
CA LEU A 94 9.01 -4.12 -0.93
C LEU A 94 10.43 -4.71 -1.08
N GLU A 95 11.15 -4.37 -2.14
CA GLU A 95 12.56 -4.75 -2.35
C GLU A 95 13.51 -3.96 -1.43
N HIS A 96 13.21 -2.69 -1.18
CA HIS A 96 13.96 -1.83 -0.26
C HIS A 96 13.60 -2.04 1.21
N ALA A 97 12.90 -3.14 1.53
CA ALA A 97 12.54 -3.50 2.90
C ALA A 97 13.73 -3.23 3.84
N PRO A 98 13.52 -2.58 4.98
CA PRO A 98 14.62 -2.35 5.90
C PRO A 98 15.17 -3.72 6.30
N ALA A 99 16.36 -4.03 5.79
CA ALA A 99 17.11 -5.18 6.25
C ALA A 99 17.25 -5.01 7.76
N ASP A 100 16.76 -6.01 8.49
CA ASP A 100 16.88 -6.07 9.94
C ASP A 100 18.36 -5.84 10.31
N GLY A 101 18.64 -4.72 10.98
CA GLY A 101 19.87 -4.49 11.73
C GLY A 101 21.08 -3.96 10.95
N SER A 102 21.53 -2.76 11.34
CA SER A 102 22.91 -2.62 11.80
C SER A 102 23.01 -1.64 12.96
#